data_AF-A0A0N4XUF6-F1
#
_entry.id   AF-A0A0N4XUF6-F1
#
_cell.length_a   1.000
_cell.length_b   1.000
_cell.length_c   1.000
_cell.angle_alpha   90.00
_cell.angle_beta   90.00
_cell.angle_gamma   90.00
#
_symmetry.space_group_name_H-M   'P 1'
#
loop_
_entity.id
_entity.type
_entity.pdbx_description
1 polymer ?
#
loop_
_entity_poly.entity_id
_entity_poly.type
_entity_poly.pdbx_seq_one_letter_code
_entity_poly.pdbx_strand_id
1 'polypeptide(L)'
;MKIIVVTEEMRLHFFTAYAPQTGCSEEVKDEFWALLHEKTAEIPSEEMVVVAGDLNGHVGIWKDGFKCHGGFGYGIRNVDGERQTCLAPRCLIANGRVTLG
;
A
#
# COMPACT_ATOMS: atom_id res chain seq x y z
N MET A 1 -7.20 -9.34 -2.30
CA MET A 1 -7.27 -10.15 -3.54
C MET A 1 -6.01 -9.89 -4.36
N LYS A 2 -5.47 -10.91 -5.05
CA LYS A 2 -4.27 -10.81 -5.88
C LYS A 2 -4.62 -11.11 -7.33
N ILE A 3 -4.21 -10.25 -8.25
CA ILE A 3 -4.30 -10.47 -9.71
C ILE A 3 -2.88 -10.43 -10.26
N ILE A 4 -2.57 -11.35 -11.16
CA ILE A 4 -1.29 -11.35 -11.87
C ILE A 4 -1.59 -10.99 -13.32
N VAL A 5 -0.93 -9.96 -13.83
CA VAL A 5 -0.95 -9.58 -15.23
C VAL A 5 0.41 -9.92 -15.81
N VAL A 6 0.42 -10.76 -16.84
CA VAL A 6 1.64 -11.16 -17.54
C VAL A 6 1.61 -10.55 -18.93
N THR A 7 2.67 -9.85 -19.28
CA THR A 7 2.93 -9.30 -20.61
C THR A 7 4.19 -9.96 -21.19
N GLU A 8 4.51 -9.70 -22.46
CA GLU A 8 5.75 -10.22 -23.05
C GLU A 8 7.01 -9.68 -22.35
N GLU A 9 6.94 -8.47 -21.81
CA GLU A 9 8.09 -7.75 -21.26
C GLU A 9 8.22 -7.88 -19.73
N MET A 10 7.09 -8.08 -19.03
CA MET A 10 7.06 -8.06 -17.58
C MET A 10 5.86 -8.79 -16.97
N ARG A 11 6.02 -9.13 -15.69
CA ARG A 11 4.98 -9.68 -14.82
C ARG A 11 4.66 -8.70 -13.71
N LEU A 12 3.38 -8.34 -13.59
CA LEU A 12 2.87 -7.42 -12.58
C LEU A 12 1.95 -8.13 -11.60
N HIS A 13 2.19 -7.89 -10.31
CA HIS A 13 1.45 -8.47 -9.20
C HIS A 13 0.62 -7.37 -8.54
N PHE A 14 -0.69 -7.38 -8.80
CA PHE A 14 -1.63 -6.45 -8.21
C PHE A 14 -2.23 -7.04 -6.94
N PHE A 15 -1.99 -6.38 -5.82
CA PHE A 15 -2.66 -6.64 -4.56
C PHE A 15 -3.71 -5.56 -4.34
N THR A 16 -4.94 -5.97 -4.05
CA THR A 16 -5.95 -5.08 -3.50
C THR A 16 -6.22 -5.40 -2.04
N ALA A 17 -6.19 -4.36 -1.21
CA ALA A 17 -6.36 -4.45 0.24
C ALA A 17 -7.18 -3.26 0.76
N TYR A 18 -7.92 -3.51 1.84
CA TYR A 18 -8.57 -2.48 2.65
C TYR A 18 -7.94 -2.53 4.03
N ALA A 19 -7.23 -1.47 4.43
CA ALA A 19 -6.57 -1.43 5.72
C ALA A 19 -7.59 -1.23 6.85
N PRO A 20 -7.31 -1.75 8.06
CA PRO A 20 -8.13 -1.47 9.23
C PRO A 20 -8.34 0.04 9.44
N GLN A 21 -9.52 0.42 9.91
CA GLN A 21 -9.86 1.83 10.16
C GLN A 21 -9.09 2.37 11.37
N THR A 22 -9.04 3.70 11.53
CA THR A 22 -8.30 4.35 12.62
C THR A 22 -8.72 3.85 14.02
N GLY A 23 -9.99 3.46 14.19
CA GLY A 23 -10.52 2.95 15.46
C GLY A 23 -10.19 1.49 15.77
N CYS A 24 -9.56 0.75 14.86
CA CYS A 24 -9.07 -0.61 15.14
C CYS A 24 -7.85 -0.57 16.08
N SER A 25 -7.64 -1.66 16.82
CA SER A 25 -6.47 -1.78 17.71
C SER A 25 -5.16 -1.82 16.91
N GLU A 26 -4.05 -1.44 17.55
CA GLU A 26 -2.75 -1.43 16.87
C GLU A 26 -2.30 -2.84 16.51
N GLU A 27 -2.66 -3.86 17.29
CA GLU A 27 -2.35 -5.26 16.99
C GLU A 27 -2.98 -5.71 15.66
N VAL A 28 -4.23 -5.32 15.41
CA VAL A 28 -4.93 -5.63 14.15
C VAL A 28 -4.27 -4.91 12.97
N LYS A 29 -3.81 -3.67 13.18
CA LYS A 29 -3.11 -2.91 12.14
C LYS A 29 -1.74 -3.53 11.86
N ASP A 30 -0.97 -3.85 12.89
CA ASP A 30 0.36 -4.45 12.76
C ASP A 30 0.28 -5.81 12.08
N GLU A 31 -0.70 -6.65 12.43
CA GLU A 31 -0.94 -7.93 11.76
C GLU A 31 -1.25 -7.74 10.27
N PHE A 32 -2.12 -6.77 9.94
CA PHE A 32 -2.44 -6.43 8.55
C PHE A 32 -1.19 -6.01 7.76
N TRP A 33 -0.40 -5.08 8.30
CA TRP A 33 0.78 -4.55 7.62
C TRP A 33 1.90 -5.59 7.51
N ALA A 34 2.08 -6.43 8.54
CA ALA A 34 3.02 -7.54 8.52
C ALA A 34 2.64 -8.57 7.44
N LEU A 35 1.37 -8.96 7.38
CA LEU A 35 0.88 -9.90 6.37
C LEU A 35 1.03 -9.34 4.95
N LEU A 36 0.70 -8.07 4.74
CA LEU A 36 0.87 -7.42 3.45
C LEU A 36 2.34 -7.34 3.04
N HIS A 37 3.23 -7.05 3.99
CA HIS A 37 4.67 -7.07 3.76
C HIS A 37 5.17 -8.47 3.39
N GLU A 38 4.78 -9.50 4.13
CA GLU A 38 5.12 -10.90 3.84
C GLU A 38 4.70 -11.29 2.41
N LYS A 39 3.44 -11.04 2.04
CA LYS A 39 2.91 -11.44 0.72
C LYS A 39 3.56 -10.71 -0.46
N THR A 40 4.04 -9.49 -0.24
CA THR A 40 4.77 -8.72 -1.25
C THR A 40 6.27 -9.05 -1.26
N ALA A 41 6.83 -9.52 -0.13
CA ALA A 41 8.19 -10.02 -0.03
C ALA A 41 8.39 -11.38 -0.74
N GLU A 42 7.34 -12.20 -0.82
CA GLU A 42 7.32 -13.45 -1.60
C GLU A 42 7.52 -13.24 -3.11
N ILE A 43 7.34 -12.02 -3.62
CA ILE A 43 7.47 -11.72 -5.05
C ILE A 43 8.94 -11.44 -5.39
N PRO A 44 9.49 -12.08 -6.45
CA PRO A 44 10.85 -11.82 -6.93
C PRO A 44 11.08 -10.33 -7.19
N SER A 45 12.29 -9.84 -6.93
CA SER A 45 12.65 -8.42 -7.08
C SER A 45 12.60 -7.91 -8.52
N GLU A 46 12.65 -8.82 -9.49
CA GLU A 46 12.62 -8.55 -10.92
C GLU A 46 11.18 -8.30 -11.43
N GLU A 47 10.18 -8.73 -10.66
CA GLU A 47 8.77 -8.56 -10.97
C GLU A 47 8.20 -7.31 -10.29
N MET A 48 7.23 -6.67 -10.94
CA MET A 48 6.64 -5.44 -10.41
C MET A 48 5.49 -5.75 -9.46
N VAL A 49 5.51 -5.13 -8.28
CA VAL A 49 4.41 -5.21 -7.30
C VAL A 49 3.65 -3.89 -7.27
N VAL A 50 2.33 -3.98 -7.38
CA VAL A 50 1.40 -2.85 -7.22
C VAL A 50 0.42 -3.18 -6.09
N VAL A 51 0.32 -2.31 -5.10
CA VAL A 51 -0.66 -2.42 -4.00
C VAL A 51 -1.66 -1.30 -4.13
N ALA A 52 -2.94 -1.61 -4.25
CA ALA A 52 -4.00 -0.63 -4.45
C ALA A 52 -5.19 -0.82 -3.49
N GLY A 53 -5.88 0.25 -3.14
CA GLY A 53 -7.08 0.20 -2.31
C GLY A 53 -7.10 1.30 -1.27
N ASP A 54 -7.98 1.18 -0.27
CA ASP A 54 -8.04 2.14 0.84
C ASP A 54 -7.15 1.64 1.97
N LEU A 55 -5.97 2.25 2.07
CA LEU A 55 -4.94 1.85 3.02
C LEU A 55 -4.94 2.69 4.29
N ASN A 56 -5.89 3.65 4.44
CA ASN A 56 -6.09 4.52 5.61
C ASN A 56 -4.86 5.33 6.13
N GLY A 57 -3.68 5.18 5.54
CA GLY A 57 -2.48 5.93 5.89
C GLY A 57 -2.36 7.22 5.08
N HIS A 58 -1.99 8.27 5.79
CA HIS A 58 -1.69 9.58 5.26
C HIS A 58 -0.18 9.72 5.16
N VAL A 59 0.36 9.80 3.95
CA VAL A 59 1.81 9.97 3.72
C VAL A 59 2.26 11.43 3.79
N GLY A 60 1.32 12.37 3.75
CA GLY A 60 1.55 13.82 3.77
C GLY A 60 1.89 14.41 2.40
N ILE A 61 2.16 15.72 2.38
CA ILE A 61 2.48 16.51 1.18
C ILE A 61 3.81 16.05 0.55
N TRP A 62 4.75 15.61 1.38
CA TRP A 62 6.05 15.14 0.95
C TRP A 62 6.00 13.64 0.70
N LYS A 63 6.06 13.28 -0.59
CA LYS A 63 6.46 11.94 -1.01
C LYS A 63 7.97 11.93 -0.87
N ASP A 64 8.52 11.30 0.16
CA ASP A 64 9.97 11.28 0.43
C ASP A 64 10.76 10.44 -0.61
N GLY A 65 10.57 10.72 -1.90
CA GLY A 65 11.08 9.91 -3.01
C GLY A 65 10.26 8.64 -3.31
N PHE A 66 9.24 8.32 -2.50
CA PHE A 66 8.45 7.11 -2.64
C PHE A 66 7.31 7.23 -3.65
N LYS A 67 7.10 6.17 -4.44
CA LYS A 67 6.05 6.07 -5.48
C LYS A 67 4.68 5.72 -4.87
N CYS A 68 4.24 6.52 -3.91
CA CYS A 68 2.90 6.46 -3.35
C CYS A 68 1.98 7.44 -4.11
N HIS A 69 0.94 6.92 -4.73
CA HIS A 69 -0.06 7.65 -5.50
C HIS A 69 -1.42 7.49 -4.81
N GLY A 70 -1.83 8.47 -4.02
CA GLY A 70 -3.18 8.51 -3.48
C GLY A 70 -3.89 9.80 -3.85
N GLY A 71 -5.21 9.75 -3.98
CA GLY A 71 -6.04 10.93 -4.19
C GLY A 71 -5.78 11.89 -3.04
N PHE A 72 -5.02 12.96 -3.34
CA PHE A 72 -4.51 13.95 -2.40
C PHE A 72 -4.54 13.53 -0.93
N GLY A 73 -3.45 12.89 -0.47
CA GLY A 73 -3.16 12.72 0.95
C GLY A 73 -2.89 14.07 1.63
N TYR A 74 -3.89 14.97 1.62
CA TYR A 74 -3.88 16.19 2.41
C TYR A 74 -3.97 15.79 3.88
N GLY A 75 -2.87 15.95 4.61
CA GLY A 75 -2.81 15.65 6.04
C GLY A 75 -1.38 15.55 6.55
N ILE A 76 -1.20 15.61 7.86
CA ILE A 76 0.06 15.28 8.53
C ILE A 76 0.26 13.76 8.44
N ARG A 77 1.51 13.32 8.24
CA ARG A 77 1.83 11.88 8.18
C ARG A 77 1.39 11.19 9.47
N ASN A 78 0.64 10.10 9.35
CA ASN A 78 0.22 9.27 10.48
C ASN A 78 1.00 7.95 10.51
N VAL A 79 0.84 7.18 11.59
CA VAL A 79 1.53 5.88 11.78
C VAL A 79 1.30 4.94 10.60
N ASP A 80 0.07 4.84 10.10
CA ASP A 80 -0.23 4.01 8.92
C ASP A 80 0.41 4.54 7.63
N GLY A 81 0.63 5.85 7.53
CA GLY A 81 1.42 6.48 6.48
C GLY A 81 2.91 6.11 6.56
N GLU A 82 3.47 5.98 7.75
CA GLU A 82 4.84 5.45 7.94
C GLU A 82 4.91 3.98 7.52
N ARG A 83 3.95 3.16 7.95
CA ARG A 83 3.86 1.74 7.56
C ARG A 83 3.75 1.58 6.04
N GLN A 84 2.97 2.42 5.36
CA GLN A 84 2.94 2.49 3.88
C GLN A 84 4.29 2.87 3.29
N THR A 85 4.95 3.87 3.87
CA THR A 85 6.25 4.35 3.38
C THR A 85 7.33 3.27 3.50
N CYS A 86 7.29 2.43 4.55
CA CYS A 86 8.15 1.27 4.69
C CYS A 86 7.93 0.19 3.61
N LEU A 87 6.71 0.09 3.05
CA LEU A 87 6.38 -0.86 1.98
C LEU A 87 6.77 -0.34 0.57
N ALA A 88 6.82 0.98 0.40
CA ALA A 88 7.01 1.66 -0.88
C ALA A 88 8.33 1.39 -1.63
N PRO A 89 9.49 1.06 -1.00
CA PRO A 89 10.71 0.73 -1.73
C PRO A 89 10.55 -0.47 -2.68
N ARG A 90 9.63 -1.39 -2.37
CA ARG A 90 9.37 -2.62 -3.14
C ARG A 90 8.11 -2.56 -3.99
N CYS A 91 7.22 -1.61 -3.73
CA CYS A 91 5.87 -1.59 -4.29
C CYS A 91 5.51 -0.22 -4.85
N LEU A 92 4.76 -0.21 -5.96
CA LEU A 92 3.95 0.94 -6.32
C LEU A 92 2.68 0.93 -5.47
N ILE A 93 2.45 1.99 -4.69
CA ILE A 93 1.30 2.05 -3.78
C ILE A 93 0.26 3.03 -4.33
N ALA A 94 -0.96 2.55 -4.55
CA ALA A 94 -2.10 3.30 -5.04
C ALA A 94 -3.20 3.40 -3.97
N ASN A 95 -3.11 4.39 -3.07
CA ASN A 95 -4.03 4.54 -1.95
C ASN A 95 -5.24 5.43 -2.31
N GLY A 96 -6.42 4.84 -2.48
CA GLY A 96 -7.67 5.56 -2.75
C GLY A 96 -8.58 5.57 -1.52
N ARG A 97 -9.01 6.75 -1.07
CA ARG A 97 -10.06 6.85 -0.05
C ARG A 97 -11.40 6.50 -0.68
N VAL A 98 -12.09 5.48 -0.17
CA VAL A 98 -13.48 5.23 -0.54
C VAL A 98 -14.35 6.22 0.24
N THR A 99 -14.69 7.34 -0.40
CA THR A 99 -15.77 8.18 0.12
C THR A 99 -17.09 7.53 -0.28
N LEU A 100 -17.76 6.89 0.68
CA LEU A 100 -19.19 6.61 0.54
C LEU A 100 -19.89 7.97 0.59
N GLY A 101 -20.24 8.50 -0.59
CA GLY A 101 -21.14 9.64 -0.72
C GLY A 101 -22.57 9.26 -0.35
#